data_AF-A0A3B8SNH7-F1
#
_entry.id   AF-A0A3B8SNH7-F1
#
_cell.length_a   1.000
_cell.length_b   1.000
_cell.length_c   1.000
_cell.angle_alpha   90.00
_cell.angle_beta   90.00
_cell.angle_gamma   90.00
#
_symmetry.space_group_name_H-M   'P 1'
#
loop_
_entity.id
_entity.type
_entity.pdbx_description
1 polymer ?
#
loop_
_entity_poly.entity_id
_entity_poly.type
_entity_poly.pdbx_seq_one_letter_code
_entity_poly.pdbx_strand_id
1 'polypeptide(L)'
;MIIRNPYGFFARHHKIIHLILLIPLVYLIFAFGDIAEFFQDYVSAGYFTPETSIVESYVNGVLFLIVFALALANGIIFLILGSKKKNNIVYGINTIYFLILLIALLLFGSSMSSIEKENFDATFANFVRDCSKLSYFPLYIIAAVYVAKGVGFNIRTLRFDAGNDLKISEEDEEDVEINLGGEDSSFKRNFVHMLRELKYYVIENKFVVSCIGVVLILIFGYTIYKEVEINNKTYAINQEFKLSNYSLSIKESYITDVDYHGTTIDKEKYYLVIKMGIQNTSKYPAAINKGTFKIVINGKDRYPSYDKGSRFIDFGALYQGESILAGDGRDYVFVYELTKKEIKASYQIDIVSSLTQKNQKIDAKYKRITVKPQNITKSVNLGEVKKGQEMKLKDTTLGDTTYKLNDYKLVDSYQYTYEQCNNKTNTCYKITDTIIPSSSGSMLLVLDDEIKWDEKTEYYKNGSKDFYVDFCTLKYKFKNINYGENSDLISGSSEFKNITPLTLKDKTVYEVPNTLSTAENININIKIRNKNIKLIVK
;
A
#
# COMPACT_ATOMS: atom_id res chain seq x y z
N MET A 1 -22.13 51.99 19.98
CA MET A 1 -22.18 50.87 19.02
C MET A 1 -23.27 49.94 19.49
N ILE A 2 -24.34 49.82 18.70
CA ILE A 2 -25.64 49.32 19.12
C ILE A 2 -25.67 47.80 18.94
N ILE A 3 -25.84 47.09 20.06
CA ILE A 3 -25.83 45.62 20.16
C ILE A 3 -27.16 45.10 19.57
N ARG A 4 -27.13 44.30 18.50
CA ARG A 4 -28.32 43.53 18.11
C ARG A 4 -28.58 42.43 19.15
N ASN A 5 -29.77 42.42 19.71
CA ASN A 5 -30.16 41.52 20.79
C ASN A 5 -30.21 40.05 20.30
N PRO A 6 -29.35 39.13 20.80
CA PRO A 6 -29.30 37.73 20.36
C PRO A 6 -30.62 36.98 20.59
N TYR A 7 -31.46 37.47 21.51
CA TYR A 7 -32.82 36.97 21.69
C TYR A 7 -33.72 37.24 20.48
N GLY A 8 -33.62 38.42 19.85
CA GLY A 8 -34.44 38.76 18.68
C GLY A 8 -34.18 37.85 17.48
N PHE A 9 -32.91 37.48 17.25
CA PHE A 9 -32.55 36.50 16.21
C PHE A 9 -33.11 35.11 16.51
N PHE A 10 -32.93 34.63 17.75
CA PHE A 10 -33.45 33.33 18.19
C PHE A 10 -34.98 33.29 18.11
N ALA A 11 -35.67 34.36 18.52
CA ALA A 11 -37.12 34.45 18.47
C ALA A 11 -37.65 34.39 17.03
N ARG A 12 -37.03 35.13 16.10
CA ARG A 12 -37.41 35.16 14.68
C ARG A 12 -37.21 33.81 13.98
N HIS A 13 -36.16 33.07 14.35
CA HIS A 13 -35.82 31.79 13.70
C HIS A 13 -36.13 30.57 14.57
N HIS A 14 -36.90 30.73 15.64
CA HIS A 14 -37.11 29.69 16.66
C HIS A 14 -37.53 28.35 16.05
N LYS A 15 -38.52 28.34 15.17
CA LYS A 15 -39.03 27.12 14.50
C LYS A 15 -37.94 26.41 13.69
N ILE A 16 -37.22 27.16 12.87
CA ILE A 16 -36.16 26.64 11.98
C ILE A 16 -34.98 26.11 12.79
N ILE A 17 -34.58 26.80 13.86
CA ILE A 17 -33.49 26.37 14.75
C ILE A 17 -33.78 24.98 15.33
N HIS A 18 -35.02 24.72 15.77
CA HIS A 18 -35.39 23.41 16.33
C HIS A 18 -35.43 22.30 15.27
N LEU A 19 -35.85 22.61 14.04
CA LEU A 19 -35.79 21.65 12.93
C LEU A 19 -34.34 21.33 12.53
N ILE A 20 -33.44 22.32 12.56
CA ILE A 20 -32.01 22.09 12.30
C ILE A 20 -31.40 21.21 13.39
N LEU A 21 -31.73 21.45 14.67
CA LEU A 21 -31.24 20.63 15.79
C LEU A 21 -31.81 19.20 15.78
N LEU A 22 -32.94 18.97 15.13
CA LEU A 22 -33.54 17.65 14.99
C LEU A 22 -32.71 16.71 14.10
N ILE A 23 -32.06 17.23 13.06
CA ILE A 23 -31.25 16.43 12.12
C ILE A 23 -30.12 15.64 12.83
N PRO A 24 -29.21 16.29 13.57
CA PRO A 24 -28.18 15.58 14.33
C PRO A 24 -28.77 14.71 15.45
N LEU A 25 -29.92 15.09 16.01
CA LEU A 25 -30.57 14.32 17.06
C LEU A 25 -31.12 12.98 16.54
N VAL A 26 -31.70 12.96 15.34
CA VAL A 26 -32.16 11.72 14.68
C VAL A 26 -30.99 10.78 14.43
N TYR A 27 -29.83 11.31 14.00
CA TYR A 27 -28.61 10.50 13.90
C TYR A 27 -28.21 9.88 15.25
N LEU A 28 -28.24 10.65 16.34
CA LEU A 28 -27.94 10.12 17.68
C LEU A 28 -28.89 8.99 18.09
N ILE A 29 -30.17 9.07 17.74
CA ILE A 29 -31.15 8.02 18.06
C ILE A 29 -30.71 6.69 17.44
N PHE A 30 -30.33 6.69 16.17
CA PHE A 30 -29.86 5.47 15.51
C PHE A 30 -28.53 4.99 16.11
N ALA A 31 -27.55 5.88 16.25
CA ALA A 31 -26.22 5.49 16.74
C ALA A 31 -26.24 4.94 18.17
N PHE A 32 -27.01 5.54 19.08
CA PHE A 32 -27.17 5.01 20.43
C PHE A 32 -28.08 3.77 20.48
N GLY A 33 -29.01 3.63 19.52
CA GLY A 33 -29.77 2.40 19.31
C GLY A 33 -28.86 1.23 18.96
N ASP A 34 -27.95 1.42 18.01
CA ASP A 34 -26.96 0.40 17.59
C ASP A 34 -26.05 -0.02 18.77
N ILE A 35 -25.61 0.93 19.60
CA ILE A 35 -24.84 0.64 20.83
C ILE A 35 -25.67 -0.20 21.82
N ALA A 36 -26.96 0.13 22.00
CA ALA A 36 -27.83 -0.59 22.90
C ALA A 36 -28.13 -2.02 22.42
N GLU A 37 -28.34 -2.19 21.12
CA GLU A 37 -28.53 -3.49 20.46
C GLU A 37 -27.28 -4.35 20.59
N PHE A 38 -26.09 -3.80 20.33
CA PHE A 38 -24.83 -4.51 20.52
C PHE A 38 -24.69 -5.13 21.93
N PHE A 39 -24.88 -4.33 22.98
CA PHE A 39 -24.75 -4.85 24.35
C PHE A 39 -25.87 -5.82 24.71
N GLN A 40 -27.07 -5.66 24.14
CA GLN A 40 -28.17 -6.61 24.31
C GLN A 40 -27.82 -7.97 23.70
N ASP A 41 -27.28 -7.98 22.49
CA ASP A 41 -26.90 -9.18 21.77
C ASP A 41 -25.72 -9.87 22.43
N TYR A 42 -24.71 -9.11 22.85
CA TYR A 42 -23.57 -9.62 23.60
C TYR A 42 -23.98 -10.39 24.86
N VAL A 43 -24.91 -9.84 25.66
CA VAL A 43 -25.40 -10.52 26.87
C VAL A 43 -26.29 -11.71 26.51
N SER A 44 -27.15 -11.57 25.50
CA SER A 44 -28.07 -12.64 25.06
C SER A 44 -27.33 -13.85 24.47
N ALA A 45 -26.16 -13.62 23.87
CA ALA A 45 -25.27 -14.63 23.33
C ALA A 45 -24.35 -15.28 24.39
N GLY A 46 -24.55 -15.00 25.68
CA GLY A 46 -23.74 -15.58 26.76
C GLY A 46 -22.36 -14.93 26.91
N TYR A 47 -22.26 -13.61 26.73
CA TYR A 47 -21.03 -12.83 26.84
C TYR A 47 -19.96 -13.22 25.80
N PHE A 48 -20.43 -13.65 24.64
CA PHE A 48 -19.60 -13.95 23.50
C PHE A 48 -20.02 -13.07 22.33
N THR A 49 -19.06 -12.44 21.68
CA THR A 49 -19.28 -11.79 20.38
C THR A 49 -18.12 -12.12 19.45
N PRO A 50 -18.41 -12.52 18.19
CA PRO A 50 -17.38 -12.67 17.17
C PRO A 50 -16.99 -11.33 16.52
N GLU A 51 -17.61 -10.21 16.92
CA GLU A 51 -17.30 -8.89 16.39
C GLU A 51 -15.92 -8.39 16.85
N THR A 52 -15.18 -7.76 15.93
CA THR A 52 -13.88 -7.16 16.18
C THR A 52 -13.88 -5.71 15.71
N SER A 53 -13.03 -4.85 16.29
CA SER A 53 -13.08 -3.38 16.10
C SER A 53 -14.42 -2.78 16.53
N ILE A 54 -14.93 -3.26 17.66
CA ILE A 54 -16.22 -2.94 18.27
C ILE A 54 -16.29 -1.43 18.54
N VAL A 55 -15.27 -0.87 19.21
CA VAL A 55 -15.24 0.56 19.55
C VAL A 55 -15.33 1.43 18.30
N GLU A 56 -14.56 1.12 17.25
CA GLU A 56 -14.54 1.93 16.03
C GLU A 56 -15.86 1.88 15.25
N SER A 57 -16.59 0.77 15.36
CA SER A 57 -17.84 0.55 14.64
C SER A 57 -19.01 1.32 15.26
N TYR A 58 -19.05 1.41 16.59
CA TYR A 58 -20.19 2.00 17.31
C TYR A 58 -19.89 3.36 17.96
N VAL A 59 -18.66 3.57 18.43
CA VAL A 59 -18.24 4.76 19.19
C VAL A 59 -17.16 5.53 18.41
N ASN A 60 -17.58 6.19 17.34
CA ASN A 60 -16.68 6.96 16.47
C ASN A 60 -16.60 8.44 16.87
N GLY A 61 -15.58 9.16 16.35
CA GLY A 61 -15.37 10.57 16.67
C GLY A 61 -16.49 11.52 16.19
N VAL A 62 -17.25 11.13 15.16
CA VAL A 62 -18.40 11.91 14.67
C VAL A 62 -19.51 11.92 15.73
N LEU A 63 -19.72 10.79 16.42
CA LEU A 63 -20.70 10.66 17.48
C LEU A 63 -20.40 11.62 18.65
N PHE A 64 -19.15 11.67 19.11
CA PHE A 64 -18.72 12.64 20.14
C PHE A 64 -18.93 14.09 19.70
N LEU A 65 -18.61 14.41 18.44
CA LEU A 65 -18.78 15.75 17.89
C LEU A 65 -20.25 16.19 17.90
N ILE A 66 -21.16 15.31 17.49
CA ILE A 66 -22.58 15.61 17.42
C ILE A 66 -23.17 15.82 18.83
N VAL A 67 -22.84 14.95 19.79
CA VAL A 67 -23.30 15.11 21.18
C VAL A 67 -22.78 16.42 21.78
N PHE A 68 -21.51 16.76 21.55
CA PHE A 68 -20.93 18.02 22.03
C PHE A 68 -21.58 19.25 21.38
N ALA A 69 -21.81 19.22 20.06
CA ALA A 69 -22.47 20.31 19.34
C ALA A 69 -23.91 20.55 19.86
N LEU A 70 -24.64 19.47 20.16
CA LEU A 70 -25.98 19.56 20.74
C LEU A 70 -25.96 20.09 22.19
N ALA A 71 -24.98 19.69 23.01
CA ALA A 71 -24.79 20.25 24.35
C ALA A 71 -24.54 21.76 24.27
N LEU A 72 -23.65 22.19 23.39
CA LEU A 72 -23.30 23.60 23.21
C LEU A 72 -24.47 24.42 22.67
N ALA A 73 -25.20 23.92 21.67
CA ALA A 73 -26.36 24.60 21.12
C ALA A 73 -27.47 24.80 22.16
N ASN A 74 -27.79 23.77 22.96
CA ASN A 74 -28.76 23.89 24.05
C ASN A 74 -28.25 24.83 25.16
N GLY A 75 -26.96 24.80 25.49
CA GLY A 75 -26.35 25.70 26.46
C GLY A 75 -26.47 27.17 26.04
N ILE A 76 -26.23 27.46 24.76
CA ILE A 76 -26.41 28.81 24.19
C ILE A 76 -27.88 29.25 24.30
N ILE A 77 -28.82 28.39 23.91
CA ILE A 77 -30.26 28.72 23.99
C ILE A 77 -30.70 28.94 25.45
N PHE A 78 -30.19 28.12 26.37
CA PHE A 78 -30.44 28.26 27.80
C PHE A 78 -30.01 29.65 28.34
N LEU A 79 -28.81 30.09 27.95
CA LEU A 79 -28.28 31.40 28.35
C LEU A 79 -29.06 32.55 27.70
N ILE A 80 -29.37 32.46 26.40
CA ILE A 80 -30.15 33.48 25.68
C ILE A 80 -31.52 33.68 26.33
N LEU A 81 -32.27 32.60 26.58
CA LEU A 81 -33.59 32.69 27.22
C LEU A 81 -33.51 33.11 28.68
N GLY A 82 -32.47 32.68 29.41
CA GLY A 82 -32.22 33.09 30.79
C GLY A 82 -31.97 34.60 30.92
N SER A 83 -31.23 35.19 29.99
CA SER A 83 -30.97 36.64 29.96
C SER A 83 -32.24 37.48 29.84
N LYS A 84 -33.30 36.93 29.26
CA LYS A 84 -34.61 37.57 29.08
C LYS A 84 -35.68 37.06 30.06
N LYS A 85 -35.28 36.34 31.11
CA LYS A 85 -36.17 35.73 32.12
C LYS A 85 -37.30 34.88 31.50
N LYS A 86 -37.05 34.29 30.32
CA LYS A 86 -37.96 33.37 29.64
C LYS A 86 -37.70 31.94 30.12
N ASN A 87 -38.69 31.06 29.95
CA ASN A 87 -38.56 29.66 30.37
C ASN A 87 -37.46 28.95 29.58
N ASN A 88 -36.35 28.66 30.25
CA ASN A 88 -35.14 28.06 29.68
C ASN A 88 -34.86 26.65 30.21
N ILE A 89 -35.63 26.18 31.19
CA ILE A 89 -35.35 24.95 31.97
C ILE A 89 -35.12 23.74 31.07
N VAL A 90 -35.93 23.58 30.00
CA VAL A 90 -35.81 22.46 29.05
C VAL A 90 -34.43 22.42 28.39
N TYR A 91 -33.88 23.56 28.01
CA TYR A 91 -32.56 23.62 27.36
C TYR A 91 -31.42 23.37 28.37
N GLY A 92 -31.60 23.78 29.62
CA GLY A 92 -30.68 23.43 30.71
C GLY A 92 -30.65 21.92 30.98
N ILE A 93 -31.82 21.29 31.08
CA ILE A 93 -31.95 19.83 31.24
C ILE A 93 -31.31 19.09 30.06
N ASN A 94 -31.61 19.50 28.82
CA ASN A 94 -31.00 18.91 27.62
C ASN A 94 -29.48 19.04 27.62
N THR A 95 -28.94 20.20 28.02
CA THR A 95 -27.49 20.43 28.10
C THR A 95 -26.84 19.43 29.07
N ILE A 96 -27.39 19.29 30.28
CA ILE A 96 -26.89 18.33 31.28
C ILE A 96 -26.98 16.90 30.74
N TYR A 97 -28.08 16.55 30.08
CA TYR A 97 -28.27 15.23 29.50
C TYR A 97 -27.24 14.92 28.39
N PHE A 98 -26.97 15.85 27.46
CA PHE A 98 -25.93 15.64 26.45
C PHE A 98 -24.52 15.53 27.05
N LEU A 99 -24.24 16.22 28.17
CA LEU A 99 -23.00 16.02 28.92
C LEU A 99 -22.92 14.61 29.54
N ILE A 100 -24.03 14.09 30.08
CA ILE A 100 -24.12 12.71 30.57
C ILE A 100 -23.88 11.73 29.42
N LEU A 101 -24.42 11.99 28.22
CA LEU A 101 -24.16 11.15 27.05
C LEU A 101 -22.69 11.13 26.62
N LEU A 102 -21.94 12.24 26.76
CA LEU A 102 -20.49 12.22 26.51
C LEU A 102 -19.77 11.27 27.48
N ILE A 103 -20.16 11.28 28.76
CA ILE A 103 -19.60 10.36 29.76
C ILE A 103 -20.01 8.91 29.43
N ALA A 104 -21.26 8.69 29.02
CA ALA A 104 -21.76 7.38 28.62
C ALA A 104 -20.99 6.82 27.41
N LEU A 105 -20.65 7.64 26.41
CA LEU A 105 -19.83 7.22 25.27
C LEU A 105 -18.44 6.75 25.69
N LEU A 106 -17.83 7.41 26.69
CA LEU A 106 -16.55 6.95 27.24
C LEU A 106 -16.70 5.58 27.91
N LEU A 107 -17.77 5.40 28.71
CA LEU A 107 -18.08 4.12 29.35
C LEU A 107 -18.32 3.00 28.33
N PHE A 108 -19.09 3.27 27.26
CA PHE A 108 -19.39 2.29 26.22
C PHE A 108 -18.12 1.93 25.43
N GLY A 109 -17.34 2.93 25.01
CA GLY A 109 -16.08 2.70 24.31
C GLY A 109 -15.07 1.92 25.15
N SER A 110 -14.93 2.24 26.45
CA SER A 110 -14.05 1.47 27.33
C SER A 110 -14.53 0.04 27.51
N SER A 111 -15.84 -0.17 27.64
CA SER A 111 -16.42 -1.51 27.83
C SER A 111 -16.26 -2.38 26.58
N MET A 112 -16.52 -1.81 25.40
CA MET A 112 -16.28 -2.47 24.11
C MET A 112 -14.79 -2.83 23.93
N SER A 113 -13.86 -1.96 24.33
CA SER A 113 -12.42 -2.28 24.28
C SER A 113 -12.02 -3.42 25.23
N SER A 114 -12.68 -3.52 26.38
CA SER A 114 -12.42 -4.60 27.33
C SER A 114 -12.98 -5.94 26.87
N ILE A 115 -14.13 -5.93 26.17
CA ILE A 115 -14.69 -7.12 25.51
C ILE A 115 -13.71 -7.67 24.46
N GLU A 116 -13.09 -6.79 23.65
CA GLU A 116 -12.09 -7.20 22.64
C GLU A 116 -10.81 -7.82 23.22
N LYS A 117 -10.51 -7.54 24.49
CA LYS A 117 -9.30 -8.02 25.18
C LYS A 117 -9.58 -9.25 26.05
N GLU A 118 -10.76 -9.87 25.93
CA GLU A 118 -11.23 -11.02 26.71
C GLU A 118 -11.17 -10.83 28.25
N ASN A 119 -11.27 -9.58 28.72
CA ASN A 119 -11.15 -9.22 30.15
C ASN A 119 -12.43 -8.57 30.72
N PHE A 120 -13.61 -9.01 30.27
CA PHE A 120 -14.86 -8.33 30.59
C PHE A 120 -15.77 -9.14 31.54
N ASP A 121 -16.04 -8.55 32.70
CA ASP A 121 -16.87 -9.15 33.74
C ASP A 121 -18.36 -9.21 33.35
N ALA A 122 -19.01 -10.34 33.62
CA ALA A 122 -20.41 -10.59 33.25
C ALA A 122 -21.40 -9.70 34.03
N THR A 123 -21.11 -9.38 35.30
CA THR A 123 -21.96 -8.47 36.09
C THR A 123 -21.86 -7.05 35.55
N PHE A 124 -20.65 -6.59 35.24
CA PHE A 124 -20.42 -5.29 34.62
C PHE A 124 -21.01 -5.20 33.20
N ALA A 125 -21.02 -6.29 32.42
CA ALA A 125 -21.67 -6.33 31.11
C ALA A 125 -23.19 -6.08 31.17
N ASN A 126 -23.88 -6.66 32.15
CA ASN A 126 -25.31 -6.39 32.37
C ASN A 126 -25.55 -4.91 32.75
N PHE A 127 -24.70 -4.35 33.61
CA PHE A 127 -24.77 -2.93 33.97
C PHE A 127 -24.62 -2.02 32.75
N VAL A 128 -23.61 -2.27 31.90
CA VAL A 128 -23.36 -1.45 30.70
C VAL A 128 -24.50 -1.57 29.68
N ARG A 129 -25.08 -2.76 29.50
CA ARG A 129 -26.29 -2.96 28.67
C ARG A 129 -27.48 -2.14 29.17
N ASP A 130 -27.70 -2.09 30.48
CA ASP A 130 -28.84 -1.33 31.02
C ASP A 130 -28.58 0.18 30.93
N CYS A 131 -27.33 0.62 31.13
CA CYS A 131 -26.91 1.99 30.88
C CYS A 131 -27.06 2.41 29.41
N SER A 132 -26.68 1.55 28.44
CA SER A 132 -26.84 1.85 27.02
C SER A 132 -28.30 2.02 26.66
N LYS A 133 -29.19 1.17 27.18
CA LYS A 133 -30.64 1.33 27.02
C LYS A 133 -31.17 2.63 27.62
N LEU A 134 -30.79 2.92 28.87
CA LEU A 134 -31.22 4.14 29.55
C LEU A 134 -30.72 5.41 28.83
N SER A 135 -29.56 5.32 28.17
CA SER A 135 -28.96 6.46 27.47
C SER A 135 -29.74 6.89 26.23
N TYR A 136 -30.40 5.99 25.49
CA TYR A 136 -31.02 6.35 24.20
C TYR A 136 -32.53 6.66 24.27
N PHE A 137 -33.27 6.15 25.26
CA PHE A 137 -34.71 6.45 25.39
C PHE A 137 -35.06 7.94 25.51
N PRO A 138 -34.34 8.77 26.30
CA PRO A 138 -34.67 10.19 26.41
C PRO A 138 -34.47 10.97 25.11
N LEU A 139 -33.67 10.48 24.16
CA LEU A 139 -33.48 11.12 22.85
C LEU A 139 -34.81 11.23 22.08
N TYR A 140 -35.70 10.23 22.18
CA TYR A 140 -37.03 10.27 21.55
C TYR A 140 -37.92 11.37 22.14
N ILE A 141 -37.84 11.59 23.46
CA ILE A 141 -38.60 12.65 24.13
C ILE A 141 -38.09 14.02 23.68
N ILE A 142 -36.77 14.20 23.62
CA ILE A 142 -36.16 15.45 23.12
C ILE A 142 -36.53 15.68 21.65
N ALA A 143 -36.54 14.64 20.82
CA ALA A 143 -36.94 14.71 19.42
C ALA A 143 -38.40 15.14 19.27
N ALA A 144 -39.31 14.55 20.05
CA ALA A 144 -40.71 14.95 20.07
C ALA A 144 -40.88 16.42 20.47
N VAL A 145 -40.11 16.91 21.45
CA VAL A 145 -40.10 18.32 21.85
C VAL A 145 -39.57 19.23 20.74
N TYR A 146 -38.51 18.83 20.03
CA TYR A 146 -37.96 19.61 18.91
C TYR A 146 -38.89 19.64 17.71
N VAL A 147 -39.56 18.53 17.39
CA VAL A 147 -40.60 18.48 16.36
C VAL A 147 -41.74 19.43 16.73
N ALA A 148 -42.28 19.33 17.95
CA ALA A 148 -43.35 20.19 18.43
C ALA A 148 -42.97 21.68 18.32
N LYS A 149 -41.78 22.06 18.81
CA LYS A 149 -41.28 23.44 18.71
C LYS A 149 -40.99 23.89 17.27
N GLY A 150 -40.56 22.96 16.42
CA GLY A 150 -40.26 23.20 15.01
C GLY A 150 -41.51 23.48 14.19
N VAL A 151 -42.61 22.76 14.45
CA VAL A 151 -43.91 22.99 13.78
C VAL A 151 -44.74 24.11 14.45
N GLY A 152 -44.33 24.58 15.63
CA GLY A 152 -45.08 25.58 16.40
C GLY A 152 -46.25 25.00 17.20
N PHE A 153 -46.17 23.72 17.56
CA PHE A 153 -47.12 23.05 18.44
C PHE A 153 -46.73 23.25 19.90
N ASN A 154 -47.65 23.79 20.70
CA ASN A 154 -47.44 24.03 22.11
C ASN A 154 -47.92 22.85 22.94
N ILE A 155 -46.97 22.10 23.49
CA ILE A 155 -47.22 20.86 24.24
C ILE A 155 -48.02 21.13 25.54
N ARG A 156 -47.96 22.35 26.10
CA ARG A 156 -48.69 22.68 27.34
C ARG A 156 -50.16 22.99 27.07
N THR A 157 -50.45 23.66 25.97
CA THR A 157 -51.82 24.09 25.61
C THR A 157 -52.49 23.14 24.62
N LEU A 158 -51.74 22.17 24.06
CA LEU A 158 -52.17 21.21 23.04
C LEU A 158 -52.79 21.89 21.81
N ARG A 159 -52.25 23.05 21.41
CA ARG A 159 -52.70 23.85 20.26
C ARG A 159 -51.51 24.27 19.40
N PHE A 160 -51.76 24.52 18.12
CA PHE A 160 -50.80 25.19 17.26
C PHE A 160 -50.88 26.68 17.51
N ASP A 161 -49.76 27.28 17.92
CA ASP A 161 -49.72 28.72 18.12
C ASP A 161 -49.58 29.40 16.75
N ALA A 162 -50.67 30.06 16.35
CA ALA A 162 -50.79 30.79 15.09
C ALA A 162 -49.94 32.08 15.05
N GLY A 163 -49.35 32.49 16.18
CA GLY A 163 -48.52 33.68 16.31
C GLY A 163 -47.36 33.44 17.27
N ASN A 164 -46.21 34.04 16.96
CA ASN A 164 -44.93 33.94 17.67
C ASN A 164 -45.08 33.89 19.20
N ASP A 165 -44.92 32.71 19.76
CA ASP A 165 -44.96 32.43 21.22
C ASP A 165 -43.86 33.20 21.99
N LEU A 166 -42.86 33.70 21.25
CA LEU A 166 -41.90 34.68 21.71
C LEU A 166 -42.38 36.07 21.26
N LYS A 167 -43.25 36.70 22.06
CA LYS A 167 -43.61 38.11 21.89
C LYS A 167 -42.32 38.95 21.90
N ILE A 168 -42.04 39.59 20.78
CA ILE A 168 -41.02 40.62 20.62
C ILE A 168 -41.68 41.91 21.12
N SER A 169 -41.13 42.57 22.14
CA SER A 169 -41.57 43.92 22.53
C SER A 169 -40.87 44.96 21.65
N GLU A 170 -41.39 46.19 21.56
CA GLU A 170 -40.72 47.30 20.85
C GLU A 170 -39.30 47.57 21.38
N GLU A 171 -39.03 47.27 22.67
CA GLU A 171 -37.66 47.28 23.25
C GLU A 171 -36.71 46.21 22.69
N ASP A 172 -37.25 45.12 22.13
CA ASP A 172 -36.50 44.09 21.41
C ASP A 172 -36.38 44.43 19.90
N GLU A 173 -37.01 45.53 19.45
CA GLU A 173 -37.17 45.97 18.05
C GLU A 173 -36.69 47.42 17.73
N GLU A 174 -36.23 48.26 18.67
CA GLU A 174 -35.76 49.64 18.33
C GLU A 174 -34.52 49.70 17.39
N ASP A 175 -34.62 50.59 16.40
CA ASP A 175 -34.06 50.54 15.03
C ASP A 175 -32.91 51.54 14.71
N VAL A 176 -32.26 51.35 13.54
CA VAL A 176 -31.80 52.48 12.70
C VAL A 176 -32.42 52.32 11.30
N GLU A 177 -33.35 53.22 10.97
CA GLU A 177 -33.98 53.33 9.66
C GLU A 177 -32.97 53.75 8.58
N ILE A 178 -32.97 53.03 7.44
CA ILE A 178 -32.58 53.60 6.15
C ILE A 178 -33.63 53.15 5.11
N ASN A 179 -34.53 54.08 4.77
CA ASN A 179 -35.46 53.97 3.66
C ASN A 179 -34.70 53.98 2.33
N LEU A 180 -34.75 52.89 1.54
CA LEU A 180 -34.50 52.95 0.10
C LEU A 180 -35.33 51.88 -0.61
N GLY A 181 -36.35 52.34 -1.33
CA GLY A 181 -37.26 51.51 -2.11
C GLY A 181 -36.69 50.96 -3.42
N GLY A 182 -37.48 50.09 -4.04
CA GLY A 182 -37.53 49.92 -5.50
C GLY A 182 -36.59 48.88 -6.14
N GLU A 183 -37.11 47.66 -6.27
CA GLU A 183 -37.00 46.74 -7.44
C GLU A 183 -35.62 46.19 -7.89
N ASP A 184 -35.63 45.36 -8.92
CA ASP A 184 -35.19 43.96 -8.90
C ASP A 184 -33.69 43.64 -9.09
N SER A 185 -33.15 42.83 -8.18
CA SER A 185 -31.97 41.94 -8.32
C SER A 185 -31.85 41.00 -7.10
N SER A 186 -33.01 40.56 -6.60
CA SER A 186 -33.24 40.14 -5.21
C SER A 186 -32.26 39.08 -4.69
N PHE A 187 -31.87 38.11 -5.51
CA PHE A 187 -30.99 37.03 -5.08
C PHE A 187 -29.52 37.45 -4.94
N LYS A 188 -29.00 38.24 -5.90
CA LYS A 188 -27.61 38.71 -5.88
C LYS A 188 -27.43 39.81 -4.84
N ARG A 189 -28.44 40.67 -4.67
CA ARG A 189 -28.47 41.72 -3.63
C ARG A 189 -28.58 41.12 -2.23
N ASN A 190 -29.43 40.11 -2.02
CA ASN A 190 -29.51 39.41 -0.73
C ASN A 190 -28.27 38.58 -0.43
N PHE A 191 -27.64 37.95 -1.42
CA PHE A 191 -26.40 37.20 -1.20
C PHE A 191 -25.22 38.13 -0.88
N VAL A 192 -25.10 39.27 -1.56
CA VAL A 192 -24.07 40.29 -1.26
C VAL A 192 -24.38 41.03 0.04
N HIS A 193 -25.64 41.23 0.41
CA HIS A 193 -26.03 41.71 1.74
C HIS A 193 -25.69 40.68 2.81
N MET A 194 -26.05 39.42 2.63
CA MET A 194 -25.74 38.32 3.54
C MET A 194 -24.23 38.16 3.70
N LEU A 195 -23.44 38.24 2.63
CA LEU A 195 -21.98 38.23 2.69
C LEU A 195 -21.40 39.46 3.40
N ARG A 196 -22.01 40.64 3.24
CA ARG A 196 -21.63 41.84 4.01
C ARG A 196 -21.92 41.66 5.49
N GLU A 197 -23.11 41.18 5.83
CA GLU A 197 -23.52 40.93 7.21
C GLU A 197 -22.67 39.83 7.85
N LEU A 198 -22.33 38.77 7.11
CA LEU A 198 -21.42 37.72 7.55
C LEU A 198 -20.00 38.27 7.74
N LYS A 199 -19.51 39.12 6.83
CA LYS A 199 -18.22 39.80 6.95
C LYS A 199 -18.18 40.71 8.17
N TYR A 200 -19.24 41.49 8.41
CA TYR A 200 -19.34 42.35 9.58
C TYR A 200 -19.42 41.53 10.87
N TYR A 201 -20.20 40.45 10.89
CA TYR A 201 -20.25 39.51 12.01
C TYR A 201 -18.88 38.91 12.34
N VAL A 202 -18.09 38.52 11.33
CA VAL A 202 -16.71 37.99 11.49
C VAL A 202 -15.74 39.05 12.01
N ILE A 203 -15.87 40.31 11.54
CA ILE A 203 -15.03 41.43 11.97
C ILE A 203 -15.37 41.90 13.40
N GLU A 204 -16.63 41.76 13.80
CA GLU A 204 -17.14 42.26 15.07
C GLU A 204 -17.04 41.20 16.19
N ASN A 205 -17.18 39.91 15.85
CA ASN A 205 -17.03 38.77 16.76
C ASN A 205 -15.71 38.01 16.55
N LYS A 206 -14.62 38.73 16.26
CA LYS A 206 -13.30 38.16 15.94
C LYS A 206 -12.84 37.09 16.92
N PHE A 207 -13.09 37.27 18.22
CA PHE A 207 -12.71 36.29 19.24
C PHE A 207 -13.49 34.97 19.10
N VAL A 208 -14.83 35.05 19.08
CA VAL A 208 -15.71 33.87 19.00
C VAL A 208 -15.52 33.13 17.68
N VAL A 209 -15.44 33.86 16.56
CA VAL A 209 -15.21 33.29 15.23
C VAL A 209 -13.80 32.71 15.10
N SER A 210 -12.79 33.30 15.74
CA SER A 210 -11.43 32.72 15.78
C SER A 210 -11.39 31.45 16.61
N CYS A 211 -12.07 31.38 17.75
CA CYS A 211 -12.18 30.14 18.54
C CYS A 211 -12.86 29.02 17.75
N ILE A 212 -13.97 29.32 17.05
CA ILE A 212 -14.65 28.35 16.17
C ILE A 212 -13.72 27.93 15.02
N GLY A 213 -13.02 28.88 14.41
CA GLY A 213 -12.06 28.62 13.33
C GLY A 213 -10.89 27.73 13.77
N VAL A 214 -10.30 27.97 14.93
CA VAL A 214 -9.22 27.13 15.49
C VAL A 214 -9.72 25.72 15.78
N VAL A 215 -10.92 25.58 16.35
CA VAL A 215 -11.51 24.25 16.60
C VAL A 215 -11.80 23.52 15.29
N LEU A 216 -12.35 24.20 14.27
CA LEU A 216 -12.54 23.62 12.95
C LEU A 216 -11.22 23.23 12.29
N ILE A 217 -10.17 24.05 12.40
CA ILE A 217 -8.82 23.74 11.88
C ILE A 217 -8.23 22.53 12.59
N LEU A 218 -8.41 22.40 13.91
CA LEU A 218 -7.97 21.22 14.67
C LEU A 218 -8.76 19.98 14.25
N ILE A 219 -10.06 20.09 14.00
CA ILE A 219 -10.93 18.99 13.53
C ILE A 219 -10.57 18.57 12.09
N PHE A 220 -10.47 19.51 11.15
CA PHE A 220 -10.07 19.25 9.77
C PHE A 220 -8.64 18.74 9.71
N GLY A 221 -7.73 19.35 10.46
CA GLY A 221 -6.34 18.91 10.62
C GLY A 221 -6.24 17.49 11.14
N TYR A 222 -7.02 17.13 12.18
CA TYR A 222 -7.05 15.78 12.73
C TYR A 222 -7.69 14.76 11.78
N THR A 223 -8.75 15.15 11.04
CA THR A 223 -9.42 14.26 10.08
C THR A 223 -8.52 13.97 8.86
N ILE A 224 -7.85 15.00 8.34
CA ILE A 224 -6.84 14.87 7.28
C ILE A 224 -5.65 14.06 7.80
N TYR A 225 -5.16 14.34 9.01
CA TYR A 225 -4.10 13.57 9.66
C TYR A 225 -4.46 12.08 9.76
N LYS A 226 -5.68 11.74 10.22
CA LYS A 226 -6.14 10.36 10.33
C LYS A 226 -6.19 9.65 8.97
N GLU A 227 -6.68 10.33 7.93
CA GLU A 227 -6.77 9.75 6.58
C GLU A 227 -5.39 9.54 5.93
N VAL A 228 -4.46 10.48 6.15
CA VAL A 228 -3.09 10.41 5.63
C VAL A 228 -2.24 9.40 6.41
N GLU A 229 -2.40 9.31 7.73
CA GLU A 229 -1.54 8.48 8.60
C GLU A 229 -2.03 7.03 8.77
N ILE A 230 -3.35 6.79 8.80
CA ILE A 230 -3.93 5.47 9.10
C ILE A 230 -4.29 4.68 7.83
N ASN A 231 -4.85 5.33 6.80
CA ASN A 231 -5.43 4.62 5.64
C ASN A 231 -4.57 4.63 4.38
N ASN A 232 -3.79 5.69 4.13
CA ASN A 232 -3.05 5.87 2.86
C ASN A 232 -1.58 6.27 3.06
N LYS A 233 -0.92 5.74 4.10
CA LYS A 233 0.53 5.94 4.27
C LYS A 233 1.26 5.27 3.11
N THR A 234 1.71 6.09 2.16
CA THR A 234 2.45 5.62 0.99
C THR A 234 3.91 5.50 1.40
N TYR A 235 4.43 4.28 1.40
CA TYR A 235 5.83 4.04 1.78
C TYR A 235 6.74 4.28 0.58
N ALA A 236 7.82 5.04 0.80
CA ALA A 236 8.85 5.23 -0.20
C ALA A 236 9.72 3.96 -0.34
N ILE A 237 10.45 3.86 -1.45
CA ILE A 237 11.50 2.84 -1.62
C ILE A 237 12.51 2.98 -0.47
N ASN A 238 12.97 1.85 0.07
CA ASN A 238 13.83 1.68 1.24
C ASN A 238 13.23 2.13 2.57
N GLN A 239 12.00 2.65 2.60
CA GLN A 239 11.33 2.95 3.85
C GLN A 239 10.86 1.65 4.52
N GLU A 240 11.29 1.44 5.76
CA GLU A 240 10.82 0.30 6.54
C GLU A 240 9.39 0.50 7.05
N PHE A 241 8.61 -0.59 7.01
CA PHE A 241 7.27 -0.64 7.54
C PHE A 241 6.99 -1.97 8.21
N LYS A 242 6.28 -1.93 9.34
CA LYS A 242 5.96 -3.13 10.10
C LYS A 242 4.79 -3.89 9.49
N LEU A 243 4.89 -5.21 9.45
CA LEU A 243 3.82 -6.15 9.15
C LEU A 243 3.79 -7.20 10.26
N SER A 244 2.92 -7.03 11.26
CA SER A 244 2.86 -7.90 12.44
C SER A 244 4.25 -8.10 13.07
N ASN A 245 4.83 -9.28 12.89
CA ASN A 245 6.11 -9.72 13.41
C ASN A 245 7.29 -9.49 12.45
N TYR A 246 7.09 -8.74 11.38
CA TYR A 246 8.09 -8.50 10.36
C TYR A 246 8.33 -7.00 10.11
N SER A 247 9.57 -6.63 9.81
CA SER A 247 9.90 -5.33 9.19
C SER A 247 10.12 -5.55 7.70
N LEU A 248 9.41 -4.80 6.88
CA LEU A 248 9.45 -4.92 5.42
C LEU A 248 9.98 -3.61 4.82
N SER A 249 10.68 -3.70 3.69
CA SER A 249 11.04 -2.54 2.88
C SER A 249 11.07 -2.94 1.41
N ILE A 250 10.60 -2.07 0.52
CA ILE A 250 10.77 -2.29 -0.93
C ILE A 250 12.14 -1.74 -1.32
N LYS A 251 13.02 -2.59 -1.86
CA LYS A 251 14.38 -2.21 -2.25
C LYS A 251 14.42 -1.72 -3.69
N GLU A 252 13.90 -2.53 -4.61
CA GLU A 252 14.00 -2.29 -6.04
C GLU A 252 12.77 -2.85 -6.76
N SER A 253 12.51 -2.39 -7.99
CA SER A 253 11.45 -2.93 -8.82
C SER A 253 11.69 -2.73 -10.30
N TYR A 254 11.29 -3.72 -11.11
CA TYR A 254 11.57 -3.80 -12.54
C TYR A 254 10.35 -4.30 -13.31
N ILE A 255 10.24 -3.88 -14.58
CA ILE A 255 9.37 -4.53 -15.57
C ILE A 255 10.22 -5.07 -16.71
N THR A 256 10.05 -6.36 -17.00
CA THR A 256 10.79 -7.08 -18.04
C THR A 256 9.92 -8.14 -18.70
N ASP A 257 10.24 -8.52 -19.93
CA ASP A 257 9.69 -9.65 -20.68
C ASP A 257 10.72 -10.79 -20.84
N VAL A 258 11.96 -10.57 -20.38
CA VAL A 258 13.08 -11.51 -20.47
C VAL A 258 13.58 -12.00 -19.12
N ASP A 259 14.09 -13.23 -19.08
CA ASP A 259 14.81 -13.80 -17.94
C ASP A 259 16.23 -13.25 -17.82
N TYR A 260 16.97 -13.72 -16.81
CA TYR A 260 18.35 -13.27 -16.54
C TYR A 260 19.31 -13.55 -17.71
N HIS A 261 19.05 -14.58 -18.51
CA HIS A 261 19.78 -14.90 -19.75
C HIS A 261 19.44 -13.97 -20.94
N GLY A 262 18.45 -13.09 -20.77
CA GLY A 262 17.96 -12.22 -21.84
C GLY A 262 17.07 -12.96 -22.86
N THR A 263 16.48 -14.09 -22.47
CA THR A 263 15.53 -14.85 -23.29
C THR A 263 14.10 -14.46 -22.92
N THR A 264 13.25 -14.21 -23.92
CA THR A 264 11.83 -13.92 -23.70
C THR A 264 11.15 -15.10 -23.03
N ILE A 265 10.55 -14.86 -21.87
CA ILE A 265 9.92 -15.92 -21.06
C ILE A 265 8.60 -16.37 -21.71
N ASP A 266 7.77 -15.40 -22.12
CA ASP A 266 6.52 -15.61 -22.84
C ASP A 266 6.25 -14.37 -23.70
N LYS A 267 5.93 -14.58 -24.98
CA LYS A 267 5.76 -13.50 -25.98
C LYS A 267 4.59 -12.57 -25.68
N GLU A 268 3.61 -13.01 -24.90
CA GLU A 268 2.41 -12.21 -24.58
C GLU A 268 2.42 -11.65 -23.16
N LYS A 269 3.45 -11.98 -22.37
CA LYS A 269 3.53 -11.64 -20.95
C LYS A 269 4.69 -10.70 -20.65
N TYR A 270 4.50 -9.97 -19.58
CA TYR A 270 5.48 -9.11 -18.95
C TYR A 270 5.48 -9.42 -17.46
N TYR A 271 6.58 -9.13 -16.79
CA TYR A 271 6.81 -9.51 -15.41
C TYR A 271 7.16 -8.26 -14.62
N LEU A 272 6.33 -7.93 -13.63
CA LEU A 272 6.66 -6.96 -12.60
C LEU A 272 7.42 -7.68 -11.50
N VAL A 273 8.67 -7.29 -11.31
CA VAL A 273 9.57 -7.87 -10.32
C VAL A 273 9.76 -6.86 -9.20
N ILE A 274 9.53 -7.25 -7.95
CA ILE A 274 9.66 -6.39 -6.78
C ILE A 274 10.60 -7.08 -5.78
N LYS A 275 11.72 -6.43 -5.46
CA LYS A 275 12.66 -6.86 -4.43
C LYS A 275 12.24 -6.24 -3.10
N MET A 276 11.98 -7.07 -2.10
CA MET A 276 11.60 -6.65 -0.76
C MET A 276 12.55 -7.21 0.27
N GLY A 277 13.08 -6.34 1.14
CA GLY A 277 13.74 -6.77 2.37
C GLY A 277 12.70 -7.16 3.40
N ILE A 278 12.82 -8.35 3.97
CA ILE A 278 11.93 -8.89 4.99
C ILE A 278 12.80 -9.33 6.18
N GLN A 279 12.57 -8.72 7.33
CA GLN A 279 13.18 -9.10 8.60
C GLN A 279 12.15 -9.64 9.56
N ASN A 280 12.42 -10.80 10.16
CA ASN A 280 11.59 -11.33 11.24
C ASN A 280 12.00 -10.66 12.56
N THR A 281 11.11 -9.81 13.09
CA THR A 281 11.30 -9.09 14.35
C THR A 281 10.73 -9.81 15.57
N SER A 282 10.19 -11.02 15.40
CA SER A 282 9.69 -11.82 16.51
C SER A 282 10.79 -12.65 17.18
N LYS A 283 10.43 -13.28 18.30
CA LYS A 283 11.32 -14.16 19.07
C LYS A 283 11.43 -15.58 18.50
N TYR A 284 10.63 -15.92 17.50
CA TYR A 284 10.54 -17.28 16.97
C TYR A 284 10.63 -17.30 15.44
N PRO A 285 11.09 -18.40 14.83
CA PRO A 285 10.98 -18.56 13.37
C PRO A 285 9.53 -18.49 12.91
N ALA A 286 9.29 -17.78 11.83
CA ALA A 286 7.94 -17.61 11.29
C ALA A 286 7.96 -17.47 9.77
N ALA A 287 6.88 -17.89 9.13
CA ALA A 287 6.65 -17.74 7.69
C ALA A 287 5.52 -16.72 7.43
N ILE A 288 5.64 -15.98 6.34
CA ILE A 288 4.59 -15.12 5.80
C ILE A 288 3.74 -15.91 4.80
N ASN A 289 2.42 -15.74 4.85
CA ASN A 289 1.53 -16.38 3.89
C ASN A 289 1.76 -15.83 2.47
N LYS A 290 1.80 -16.72 1.48
CA LYS A 290 1.97 -16.35 0.06
C LYS A 290 0.87 -15.43 -0.48
N GLY A 291 -0.33 -15.45 0.12
CA GLY A 291 -1.45 -14.56 -0.18
C GLY A 291 -1.33 -13.17 0.41
N THR A 292 -0.33 -12.89 1.25
CA THR A 292 -0.15 -11.58 1.89
C THR A 292 0.25 -10.48 0.92
N PHE A 293 1.02 -10.82 -0.11
CA PHE A 293 1.58 -9.88 -1.06
C PHE A 293 0.76 -9.86 -2.34
N LYS A 294 -0.16 -8.91 -2.50
CA LYS A 294 -0.94 -8.79 -3.73
C LYS A 294 -0.83 -7.40 -4.35
N ILE A 295 -1.05 -7.34 -5.66
CA ILE A 295 -1.17 -6.09 -6.39
C ILE A 295 -2.55 -5.99 -7.02
N VAL A 296 -3.08 -4.78 -7.11
CA VAL A 296 -4.38 -4.53 -7.73
C VAL A 296 -4.17 -3.95 -9.13
N ILE A 297 -4.65 -4.67 -10.14
CA ILE A 297 -4.56 -4.25 -11.53
C ILE A 297 -5.96 -4.30 -12.15
N ASN A 298 -6.44 -3.14 -12.60
CA ASN A 298 -7.75 -2.98 -13.23
C ASN A 298 -8.90 -3.54 -12.36
N GLY A 299 -8.82 -3.31 -11.05
CA GLY A 299 -9.80 -3.78 -10.07
C GLY A 299 -9.71 -5.27 -9.74
N LYS A 300 -8.69 -5.99 -10.22
CA LYS A 300 -8.47 -7.42 -9.93
C LYS A 300 -7.19 -7.62 -9.12
N ASP A 301 -7.30 -8.50 -8.12
CA ASP A 301 -6.16 -8.95 -7.33
C ASP A 301 -5.25 -9.87 -8.15
N ARG A 302 -3.94 -9.66 -8.04
CA ARG A 302 -2.90 -10.52 -8.61
C ARG A 302 -1.90 -10.91 -7.53
N TYR A 303 -1.54 -12.19 -7.53
CA TYR A 303 -0.57 -12.77 -6.60
C TYR A 303 0.75 -13.05 -7.32
N PRO A 304 1.87 -13.22 -6.58
CA PRO A 304 3.15 -13.55 -7.17
C PRO A 304 3.11 -14.93 -7.82
N SER A 305 3.75 -15.04 -8.98
CA SER A 305 4.01 -16.29 -9.70
C SER A 305 5.28 -16.94 -9.14
N TYR A 306 5.11 -17.74 -8.09
CA TYR A 306 6.21 -18.40 -7.37
C TYR A 306 6.96 -19.45 -8.21
N ASP A 307 6.36 -19.98 -9.28
CA ASP A 307 6.97 -20.95 -10.19
C ASP A 307 7.94 -20.30 -11.19
N LYS A 308 7.75 -19.00 -11.50
CA LYS A 308 8.58 -18.25 -12.46
C LYS A 308 9.83 -17.65 -11.84
N GLY A 309 9.97 -17.76 -10.53
CA GLY A 309 11.02 -17.10 -9.77
C GLY A 309 12.46 -17.40 -10.15
N SER A 310 12.73 -18.63 -10.60
CA SER A 310 14.07 -19.05 -11.05
C SER A 310 14.56 -18.26 -12.28
N ARG A 311 13.66 -17.59 -13.00
CA ARG A 311 14.01 -16.69 -14.12
C ARG A 311 14.56 -15.34 -13.65
N PHE A 312 14.57 -15.08 -12.33
CA PHE A 312 14.89 -13.78 -11.74
C PHE A 312 15.93 -13.83 -10.60
N ILE A 313 16.75 -14.89 -10.56
CA ILE A 313 17.77 -15.12 -9.52
C ILE A 313 18.83 -14.02 -9.41
N ASP A 314 19.07 -13.28 -10.49
CA ASP A 314 19.96 -12.12 -10.58
C ASP A 314 19.37 -10.84 -9.95
N PHE A 315 18.09 -10.85 -9.57
CA PHE A 315 17.48 -9.78 -8.77
C PHE A 315 17.37 -10.12 -7.28
N GLY A 316 17.45 -11.41 -6.91
CA GLY A 316 17.44 -11.86 -5.52
C GLY A 316 16.82 -13.24 -5.32
N ALA A 317 16.85 -13.70 -4.07
CA ALA A 317 16.29 -15.00 -3.68
C ALA A 317 14.77 -15.02 -3.80
N LEU A 318 14.20 -16.18 -4.10
CA LEU A 318 12.76 -16.33 -4.20
C LEU A 318 12.14 -16.69 -2.85
N TYR A 319 11.07 -16.00 -2.47
CA TYR A 319 10.30 -16.40 -1.30
C TYR A 319 9.39 -17.58 -1.65
N GLN A 320 9.61 -18.74 -1.06
CA GLN A 320 8.82 -19.95 -1.30
C GLN A 320 7.90 -20.31 -0.12
N GLY A 321 7.77 -19.43 0.87
CA GLY A 321 6.96 -19.69 2.07
C GLY A 321 7.77 -20.33 3.20
N GLU A 322 9.09 -20.35 3.08
CA GLU A 322 9.99 -20.85 4.11
C GLU A 322 10.00 -19.96 5.36
N SER A 323 10.29 -20.57 6.51
CA SER A 323 10.40 -19.83 7.77
C SER A 323 11.68 -18.99 7.80
N ILE A 324 11.53 -17.73 8.22
CA ILE A 324 12.63 -16.80 8.49
C ILE A 324 12.96 -16.90 9.98
N LEU A 325 14.22 -17.14 10.33
CA LEU A 325 14.66 -17.25 11.73
C LEU A 325 14.43 -15.94 12.49
N ALA A 326 14.32 -16.03 13.82
CA ALA A 326 14.13 -14.86 14.67
C ALA A 326 15.31 -13.88 14.56
N GLY A 327 15.04 -12.60 14.32
CA GLY A 327 16.06 -11.55 14.16
C GLY A 327 16.69 -11.48 12.76
N ASP A 328 16.58 -12.54 11.96
CA ASP A 328 17.17 -12.59 10.61
C ASP A 328 16.36 -11.76 9.62
N GLY A 329 17.09 -11.19 8.64
CA GLY A 329 16.52 -10.49 7.49
C GLY A 329 17.12 -10.97 6.19
N ARG A 330 16.26 -11.08 5.16
CA ARG A 330 16.64 -11.46 3.80
C ARG A 330 15.87 -10.65 2.78
N ASP A 331 16.53 -10.41 1.65
CA ASP A 331 15.89 -9.81 0.48
C ASP A 331 15.26 -10.89 -0.39
N TYR A 332 13.99 -10.68 -0.74
CA TYR A 332 13.19 -11.61 -1.52
C TYR A 332 12.61 -10.94 -2.75
N VAL A 333 12.49 -11.71 -3.82
CA VAL A 333 11.89 -11.27 -5.08
C VAL A 333 10.48 -11.81 -5.21
N PHE A 334 9.54 -10.92 -5.52
CA PHE A 334 8.15 -11.21 -5.86
C PHE A 334 7.89 -10.85 -7.32
N VAL A 335 7.41 -11.83 -8.10
CA VAL A 335 7.22 -11.69 -9.55
C VAL A 335 5.74 -11.76 -9.87
N TYR A 336 5.21 -10.79 -10.61
CA TYR A 336 3.79 -10.77 -11.01
C TYR A 336 3.66 -10.79 -12.52
N GLU A 337 2.83 -11.69 -13.04
CA GLU A 337 2.54 -11.82 -14.47
C GLU A 337 1.51 -10.79 -14.95
N LEU A 338 1.89 -10.06 -15.99
CA LEU A 338 1.14 -8.99 -16.62
C LEU A 338 0.94 -9.26 -18.11
N THR A 339 -0.16 -8.78 -18.66
CA THR A 339 -0.33 -8.63 -20.11
C THR A 339 0.17 -7.26 -20.57
N LYS A 340 0.39 -7.09 -21.87
CA LYS A 340 0.82 -5.80 -22.46
C LYS A 340 -0.06 -4.60 -22.07
N LYS A 341 -1.38 -4.83 -21.92
CA LYS A 341 -2.36 -3.80 -21.52
C LYS A 341 -2.29 -3.43 -20.03
N GLU A 342 -1.60 -4.23 -19.22
CA GLU A 342 -1.46 -4.06 -17.77
C GLU A 342 -0.13 -3.39 -17.38
N ILE A 343 0.71 -3.05 -18.36
CA ILE A 343 1.94 -2.28 -18.14
C ILE A 343 1.57 -0.84 -17.79
N LYS A 344 2.07 -0.34 -16.65
CA LYS A 344 1.84 1.00 -16.10
C LYS A 344 3.14 1.59 -15.58
N ALA A 345 3.18 2.91 -15.46
CA ALA A 345 4.32 3.62 -14.86
C ALA A 345 4.41 3.42 -13.33
N SER A 346 3.29 3.08 -12.69
CA SER A 346 3.23 2.83 -11.25
C SER A 346 2.15 1.80 -10.91
N TYR A 347 2.39 1.06 -9.84
CA TYR A 347 1.51 0.01 -9.31
C TYR A 347 1.23 0.27 -7.84
N GLN A 348 0.03 -0.09 -7.41
CA GLN A 348 -0.32 -0.16 -6.00
C GLN A 348 -0.20 -1.60 -5.53
N ILE A 349 0.67 -1.81 -4.56
CA ILE A 349 0.82 -3.06 -3.83
C ILE A 349 0.00 -2.94 -2.56
N ASP A 350 -0.93 -3.86 -2.40
CA ASP A 350 -1.75 -3.97 -1.19
C ASP A 350 -1.19 -5.15 -0.38
N ILE A 351 -0.51 -4.83 0.71
CA ILE A 351 0.02 -5.83 1.64
C ILE A 351 -1.01 -6.04 2.74
N VAL A 352 -1.53 -7.26 2.84
CA VAL A 352 -2.50 -7.61 3.90
C VAL A 352 -1.85 -7.41 5.26
N SER A 353 -2.25 -6.39 6.00
CA SER A 353 -1.66 -6.06 7.30
C SER A 353 -2.36 -6.76 8.46
N SER A 354 -3.66 -6.97 8.34
CA SER A 354 -4.46 -7.72 9.31
C SER A 354 -5.73 -8.22 8.63
N LEU A 355 -6.22 -9.38 9.07
CA LEU A 355 -7.54 -9.88 8.69
C LEU A 355 -8.52 -9.45 9.78
N THR A 356 -9.55 -8.71 9.40
CA THR A 356 -10.69 -8.34 10.24
C THR A 356 -11.91 -9.11 9.76
N GLN A 357 -12.55 -9.86 10.64
CA GLN A 357 -13.75 -10.60 10.27
C GLN A 357 -14.98 -9.75 10.55
N LYS A 358 -15.81 -9.50 9.53
CA LYS A 358 -17.06 -8.75 9.64
C LYS A 358 -18.17 -9.54 8.95
N ASN A 359 -19.23 -9.91 9.69
CA ASN A 359 -20.42 -10.62 9.16
C ASN A 359 -20.10 -11.85 8.29
N GLN A 360 -19.29 -12.79 8.79
CA GLN A 360 -18.86 -14.01 8.08
C GLN A 360 -18.07 -13.75 6.77
N LYS A 361 -17.65 -12.51 6.52
CA LYS A 361 -16.71 -12.15 5.45
C LYS A 361 -15.37 -11.73 6.07
N ILE A 362 -14.29 -12.20 5.47
CA ILE A 362 -12.93 -11.82 5.84
C ILE A 362 -12.62 -10.51 5.13
N ASP A 363 -12.60 -9.40 5.85
CA ASP A 363 -12.13 -8.10 5.36
C ASP A 363 -10.65 -7.93 5.73
N ALA A 364 -9.78 -7.91 4.73
CA ALA A 364 -8.37 -7.61 4.96
C ALA A 364 -8.16 -6.09 5.05
N LYS A 365 -7.47 -5.62 6.10
CA LYS A 365 -6.84 -4.29 6.11
C LYS A 365 -5.55 -4.38 5.30
N TYR A 366 -5.27 -3.37 4.49
CA TYR A 366 -4.12 -3.33 3.61
C TYR A 366 -3.20 -2.16 3.94
N LYS A 367 -1.90 -2.39 3.87
CA LYS A 367 -0.89 -1.35 3.69
C LYS A 367 -0.67 -1.16 2.20
N ARG A 368 -1.01 0.01 1.69
CA ARG A 368 -0.89 0.34 0.28
C ARG A 368 0.44 1.04 -0.02
N ILE A 369 1.18 0.48 -0.96
CA ILE A 369 2.49 0.99 -1.36
C ILE A 369 2.48 1.27 -2.86
N THR A 370 2.97 2.45 -3.24
CA THR A 370 3.12 2.79 -4.65
C THR A 370 4.52 2.43 -5.12
N VAL A 371 4.60 1.56 -6.12
CA VAL A 371 5.86 1.12 -6.73
C VAL A 371 5.96 1.66 -8.13
N LYS A 372 7.12 2.23 -8.46
CA LYS A 372 7.46 2.77 -9.78
C LYS A 372 8.60 1.93 -10.38
N PRO A 373 8.29 0.86 -11.12
CA PRO A 373 9.30 -0.06 -11.61
C PRO A 373 10.13 0.58 -12.72
N GLN A 374 11.42 0.26 -12.74
CA GLN A 374 12.28 0.55 -13.87
C GLN A 374 11.88 -0.33 -15.05
N ASN A 375 11.56 0.29 -16.19
CA ASN A 375 11.21 -0.45 -17.39
C ASN A 375 12.49 -0.87 -18.15
N ILE A 376 12.74 -2.18 -18.18
CA ILE A 376 13.88 -2.79 -18.86
C ILE A 376 13.43 -3.71 -20.01
N THR A 377 12.26 -3.47 -20.61
CA THR A 377 11.77 -4.25 -21.77
C THR A 377 12.49 -3.90 -23.08
N LYS A 378 13.09 -2.71 -23.16
CA LYS A 378 13.80 -2.27 -24.35
C LYS A 378 15.24 -2.76 -24.32
N SER A 379 15.64 -3.44 -25.40
CA SER A 379 17.03 -3.84 -25.62
C SER A 379 17.96 -2.62 -25.64
N VAL A 380 19.07 -2.71 -24.92
CA VAL A 380 20.15 -1.71 -24.89
C VAL A 380 21.45 -2.39 -25.31
N ASN A 381 22.08 -1.86 -26.36
CA ASN A 381 23.40 -2.31 -26.79
C ASN A 381 24.48 -1.54 -26.02
N LEU A 382 25.39 -2.25 -25.35
CA LEU A 382 26.49 -1.69 -24.60
C LEU A 382 27.79 -1.61 -25.41
N GLY A 383 27.76 -2.05 -26.68
CA GLY A 383 28.86 -1.92 -27.63
C GLY A 383 29.53 -3.25 -27.98
N GLU A 384 30.69 -3.13 -28.61
CA GLU A 384 31.52 -4.26 -29.05
C GLU A 384 32.85 -4.28 -28.29
N VAL A 385 33.31 -5.48 -27.93
CA VAL A 385 34.60 -5.72 -27.27
C VAL A 385 35.38 -6.71 -28.14
N LYS A 386 36.69 -6.53 -28.27
CA LYS A 386 37.55 -7.47 -29.01
C LYS A 386 38.25 -8.44 -28.06
N LYS A 387 38.61 -9.62 -28.58
CA LYS A 387 39.53 -10.54 -27.90
C LYS A 387 40.76 -9.79 -27.37
N GLY A 388 41.16 -10.11 -26.13
CA GLY A 388 42.26 -9.46 -25.40
C GLY A 388 41.87 -8.19 -24.63
N GLN A 389 40.67 -7.62 -24.85
CA GLN A 389 40.19 -6.45 -24.11
C GLN A 389 39.34 -6.87 -22.91
N GLU A 390 39.51 -6.16 -21.79
CA GLU A 390 38.67 -6.31 -20.59
C GLU A 390 37.34 -5.59 -20.79
N MET A 391 36.24 -6.27 -20.47
CA MET A 391 34.89 -5.70 -20.38
C MET A 391 34.46 -5.57 -18.91
N LYS A 392 33.74 -4.51 -18.59
CA LYS A 392 33.15 -4.26 -17.27
C LYS A 392 31.63 -4.34 -17.36
N LEU A 393 31.00 -5.06 -16.44
CA LEU A 393 29.56 -5.37 -16.48
C LEU A 393 28.72 -4.52 -15.52
N LYS A 394 29.27 -3.40 -15.03
CA LYS A 394 28.66 -2.50 -14.02
C LYS A 394 27.25 -2.02 -14.36
N ASP A 395 26.93 -1.92 -15.65
CA ASP A 395 25.63 -1.44 -16.14
C ASP A 395 24.61 -2.59 -16.31
N THR A 396 24.90 -3.76 -15.75
CA THR A 396 24.09 -4.99 -15.78
C THR A 396 23.83 -5.51 -14.37
N THR A 397 23.02 -6.57 -14.23
CA THR A 397 22.78 -7.23 -12.93
C THR A 397 24.01 -7.98 -12.38
N LEU A 398 25.09 -8.06 -13.16
CA LEU A 398 26.38 -8.63 -12.73
C LEU A 398 27.34 -7.61 -12.09
N GLY A 399 26.91 -6.36 -11.88
CA GLY A 399 27.64 -5.39 -11.07
C GLY A 399 29.10 -5.20 -11.51
N ASP A 400 30.03 -5.10 -10.57
CA ASP A 400 31.44 -4.83 -10.85
C ASP A 400 32.21 -6.03 -11.47
N THR A 401 31.50 -7.06 -11.95
CA THR A 401 32.11 -8.20 -12.64
C THR A 401 32.90 -7.73 -13.86
N THR A 402 34.13 -8.21 -13.98
CA THR A 402 34.98 -7.98 -15.16
C THR A 402 35.25 -9.29 -15.87
N TYR A 403 35.26 -9.24 -17.19
CA TYR A 403 35.53 -10.38 -18.05
C TYR A 403 36.57 -10.03 -19.10
N LYS A 404 37.46 -10.96 -19.42
CA LYS A 404 38.42 -10.83 -20.52
C LYS A 404 38.64 -12.18 -21.18
N LEU A 405 38.43 -12.25 -22.50
CA LEU A 405 38.82 -13.42 -23.30
C LEU A 405 40.25 -13.22 -23.79
N ASN A 406 41.20 -14.00 -23.28
CA ASN A 406 42.60 -13.94 -23.70
C ASN A 406 42.79 -14.67 -25.03
N ASP A 407 42.39 -15.94 -25.08
CA ASP A 407 42.54 -16.75 -26.28
C ASP A 407 41.48 -17.86 -26.39
N TYR A 408 41.42 -18.52 -27.56
CA TYR A 408 40.54 -19.65 -27.79
C TYR A 408 41.18 -20.70 -28.69
N LYS A 409 40.73 -21.96 -28.56
CA LYS A 409 41.12 -23.05 -29.45
C LYS A 409 39.88 -23.86 -29.86
N LEU A 410 39.84 -24.22 -31.13
CA LEU A 410 38.86 -25.14 -31.70
C LEU A 410 39.58 -26.45 -32.01
N VAL A 411 39.23 -27.53 -31.32
CA VAL A 411 39.92 -28.83 -31.39
C VAL A 411 38.94 -30.00 -31.29
N ASP A 412 39.30 -31.16 -31.86
CA ASP A 412 38.47 -32.38 -31.77
C ASP A 412 38.62 -33.10 -30.42
N SER A 413 39.74 -32.88 -29.72
CA SER A 413 39.98 -33.38 -28.37
C SER A 413 40.92 -32.44 -27.61
N TYR A 414 40.83 -32.44 -26.28
CA TYR A 414 41.69 -31.61 -25.43
C TYR A 414 42.30 -32.43 -24.30
N GLN A 415 43.61 -32.61 -24.36
CA GLN A 415 44.38 -33.30 -23.33
C GLN A 415 44.81 -32.32 -22.24
N TYR A 416 44.63 -32.68 -20.98
CA TYR A 416 45.00 -31.87 -19.81
C TYR A 416 45.59 -32.73 -18.70
N THR A 417 46.32 -32.11 -17.78
CA THR A 417 46.92 -32.80 -16.64
C THR A 417 46.46 -32.19 -15.33
N TYR A 418 46.15 -33.02 -14.34
CA TYR A 418 45.79 -32.59 -12.99
C TYR A 418 46.48 -33.47 -11.94
N GLU A 419 46.57 -32.96 -10.72
CA GLU A 419 47.09 -33.72 -9.58
C GLU A 419 45.94 -34.34 -8.80
N GLN A 420 46.04 -35.64 -8.53
CA GLN A 420 45.15 -36.35 -7.63
C GLN A 420 45.94 -36.76 -6.38
N CYS A 421 45.56 -36.18 -5.25
CA CYS A 421 46.18 -36.46 -3.96
C CYS A 421 45.38 -37.50 -3.17
N ASN A 422 46.08 -38.51 -2.64
CA ASN A 422 45.49 -39.46 -1.71
C ASN A 422 45.68 -38.96 -0.28
N ASN A 423 44.58 -38.53 0.35
CA ASN A 423 44.58 -37.98 1.70
C ASN A 423 45.09 -38.95 2.79
N LYS A 424 45.10 -40.27 2.53
CA LYS A 424 45.59 -41.27 3.50
C LYS A 424 47.10 -41.48 3.44
N THR A 425 47.70 -41.33 2.26
CA THR A 425 49.14 -41.54 2.04
C THR A 425 49.91 -40.24 1.86
N ASN A 426 49.21 -39.10 1.79
CA ASN A 426 49.76 -37.77 1.52
C ASN A 426 50.63 -37.71 0.24
N THR A 427 50.33 -38.56 -0.73
CA THR A 427 51.01 -38.61 -2.04
C THR A 427 50.10 -38.09 -3.13
N CYS A 428 50.64 -37.25 -4.01
CA CYS A 428 49.95 -36.70 -5.17
C CYS A 428 50.53 -37.29 -6.45
N TYR A 429 49.66 -37.71 -7.37
CA TYR A 429 50.03 -38.25 -8.68
C TYR A 429 49.53 -37.32 -9.77
N LYS A 430 50.39 -37.06 -10.77
CA LYS A 430 50.01 -36.30 -11.95
C LYS A 430 49.34 -37.25 -12.95
N ILE A 431 48.07 -37.00 -13.23
CA ILE A 431 47.25 -37.78 -14.16
C ILE A 431 47.04 -36.95 -15.42
N THR A 432 47.08 -37.62 -16.58
CA THR A 432 46.74 -37.01 -17.87
C THR A 432 45.41 -37.58 -18.33
N ASP A 433 44.50 -36.71 -18.72
CA ASP A 433 43.15 -37.06 -19.13
C ASP A 433 42.77 -36.30 -20.41
N THR A 434 41.75 -36.77 -21.13
CA THR A 434 41.35 -36.22 -22.43
C THR A 434 39.86 -35.97 -22.48
N ILE A 435 39.49 -34.75 -22.86
CA ILE A 435 38.11 -34.35 -23.12
C ILE A 435 37.83 -34.61 -24.60
N ILE A 436 36.68 -35.21 -24.89
CA ILE A 436 36.16 -35.44 -26.25
C ILE A 436 34.69 -34.99 -26.34
N PRO A 437 34.24 -34.50 -27.50
CA PRO A 437 32.83 -34.18 -27.72
C PRO A 437 31.95 -35.42 -27.53
N SER A 438 30.76 -35.23 -26.93
CA SER A 438 29.83 -36.34 -26.70
C SER A 438 28.96 -36.66 -27.92
N SER A 439 28.81 -35.72 -28.86
CA SER A 439 27.91 -35.85 -30.02
C SER A 439 28.70 -35.90 -31.34
N SER A 440 28.24 -36.74 -32.28
CA SER A 440 28.77 -36.71 -33.65
C SER A 440 28.48 -35.34 -34.31
N GLY A 441 29.46 -34.79 -35.03
CA GLY A 441 29.35 -33.46 -35.63
C GLY A 441 29.62 -32.28 -34.69
N SER A 442 30.09 -32.54 -33.47
CA SER A 442 30.54 -31.52 -32.52
C SER A 442 32.06 -31.51 -32.38
N MET A 443 32.60 -30.37 -31.94
CA MET A 443 34.01 -30.16 -31.60
C MET A 443 34.10 -29.41 -30.26
N LEU A 444 35.32 -29.22 -29.75
CA LEU A 444 35.58 -28.51 -28.51
C LEU A 444 36.00 -27.07 -28.78
N LEU A 445 35.37 -26.14 -28.07
CA LEU A 445 35.82 -24.76 -27.90
C LEU A 445 36.47 -24.63 -26.52
N VAL A 446 37.79 -24.51 -26.50
CA VAL A 446 38.59 -24.30 -25.29
C VAL A 446 38.86 -22.81 -25.17
N LEU A 447 38.49 -22.22 -24.05
CA LEU A 447 38.61 -20.78 -23.78
C LEU A 447 39.64 -20.55 -22.67
N ASP A 448 40.50 -19.57 -22.92
CA ASP A 448 41.40 -18.97 -21.93
C ASP A 448 40.81 -17.61 -21.58
N ASP A 449 40.08 -17.56 -20.47
CA ASP A 449 39.31 -16.40 -20.03
C ASP A 449 39.59 -16.06 -18.56
N GLU A 450 39.46 -14.78 -18.24
CA GLU A 450 39.57 -14.26 -16.89
C GLU A 450 38.25 -13.62 -16.48
N ILE A 451 37.57 -14.21 -15.50
CA ILE A 451 36.35 -13.67 -14.91
C ILE A 451 36.60 -13.33 -13.45
N LYS A 452 36.40 -12.06 -13.09
CA LYS A 452 36.39 -11.60 -11.70
C LYS A 452 34.96 -11.24 -11.33
N TRP A 453 34.33 -12.10 -10.55
CA TRP A 453 32.94 -11.92 -10.13
C TRP A 453 32.80 -10.84 -9.05
N ASP A 454 31.74 -10.04 -9.15
CA ASP A 454 31.28 -9.21 -8.04
C ASP A 454 30.45 -10.06 -7.07
N GLU A 455 31.07 -10.39 -5.94
CA GLU A 455 30.49 -11.28 -4.92
C GLU A 455 29.25 -10.70 -4.22
N LYS A 456 29.00 -9.39 -4.38
CA LYS A 456 27.85 -8.71 -3.77
C LYS A 456 26.57 -8.90 -4.59
N THR A 457 26.70 -9.24 -5.87
CA THR A 457 25.56 -9.40 -6.77
C THR A 457 24.68 -10.58 -6.39
N GLU A 458 23.39 -10.49 -6.70
CA GLU A 458 22.43 -11.56 -6.41
C GLU A 458 22.69 -12.80 -7.26
N TYR A 459 23.11 -12.62 -8.51
CA TYR A 459 23.48 -13.74 -9.36
C TYR A 459 24.67 -14.52 -8.79
N TYR A 460 25.70 -13.86 -8.25
CA TYR A 460 26.81 -14.57 -7.62
C TYR A 460 26.37 -15.40 -6.39
N LYS A 461 25.41 -14.88 -5.62
CA LYS A 461 24.88 -15.56 -4.43
C LYS A 461 23.97 -16.74 -4.78
N ASN A 462 23.18 -16.62 -5.84
CA ASN A 462 22.05 -17.52 -6.11
C ASN A 462 22.21 -18.37 -7.39
N GLY A 463 23.15 -18.05 -8.27
CA GLY A 463 23.29 -18.63 -9.62
C GLY A 463 24.31 -19.75 -9.77
N SER A 464 24.34 -20.35 -10.97
CA SER A 464 25.21 -21.47 -11.34
C SER A 464 26.69 -21.08 -11.49
N LYS A 465 26.94 -19.78 -11.73
CA LYS A 465 28.25 -19.17 -12.03
C LYS A 465 28.88 -19.64 -13.34
N ASP A 466 28.10 -20.18 -14.28
CA ASP A 466 28.56 -20.46 -15.64
C ASP A 466 28.25 -19.31 -16.59
N PHE A 467 29.22 -18.41 -16.75
CA PHE A 467 29.04 -17.18 -17.54
C PHE A 467 28.62 -17.44 -19.00
N TYR A 468 29.15 -18.49 -19.62
CA TYR A 468 28.88 -18.75 -21.03
C TYR A 468 27.54 -19.45 -21.25
N VAL A 469 27.22 -20.44 -20.42
CA VAL A 469 25.90 -21.10 -20.49
C VAL A 469 24.81 -20.10 -20.16
N ASP A 470 25.02 -19.24 -19.16
CA ASP A 470 23.97 -18.36 -18.69
C ASP A 470 23.83 -17.08 -19.52
N PHE A 471 24.90 -16.53 -20.09
CA PHE A 471 24.81 -15.22 -20.74
C PHE A 471 25.25 -15.20 -22.19
N CYS A 472 25.81 -16.28 -22.73
CA CYS A 472 26.46 -16.23 -24.04
C CYS A 472 25.75 -17.06 -25.11
N THR A 473 25.76 -16.55 -26.33
CA THR A 473 25.38 -17.30 -27.54
C THR A 473 26.44 -17.10 -28.61
N LEU A 474 26.91 -18.18 -29.23
CA LEU A 474 27.82 -18.11 -30.38
C LEU A 474 27.05 -17.68 -31.63
N LYS A 475 27.59 -16.69 -32.34
CA LYS A 475 27.12 -16.21 -33.65
C LYS A 475 28.30 -16.24 -34.61
N TYR A 476 28.21 -17.01 -35.67
CA TYR A 476 29.32 -17.22 -36.60
C TYR A 476 28.84 -17.27 -38.04
N LYS A 477 29.77 -17.04 -38.98
CA LYS A 477 29.52 -17.18 -40.42
C LYS A 477 30.51 -18.15 -41.03
N PHE A 478 30.03 -19.15 -41.75
CA PHE A 478 30.84 -20.23 -42.31
C PHE A 478 30.45 -20.51 -43.76
N LYS A 479 31.38 -21.09 -44.53
CA LYS A 479 31.16 -21.52 -45.91
C LYS A 479 30.60 -22.93 -45.95
N ASN A 480 29.63 -23.18 -46.83
CA ASN A 480 29.09 -24.52 -47.03
C ASN A 480 29.97 -25.29 -48.02
N ILE A 481 30.68 -26.29 -47.51
CA ILE A 481 31.65 -27.08 -48.28
C ILE A 481 30.95 -27.89 -49.41
N ASN A 482 29.65 -28.14 -49.30
CA ASN A 482 28.89 -28.95 -50.28
C ASN A 482 28.45 -28.20 -51.55
N TYR A 483 28.68 -26.88 -51.66
CA TYR A 483 28.18 -26.06 -52.78
C TYR A 483 29.29 -25.42 -53.66
N GLY A 484 30.55 -25.85 -53.54
CA GLY A 484 31.66 -25.33 -54.34
C GLY A 484 32.13 -23.92 -53.94
N GLU A 485 33.16 -23.42 -54.63
CA GLU A 485 33.91 -22.18 -54.29
C GLU A 485 33.07 -20.89 -54.27
N ASN A 486 31.85 -20.90 -54.82
CA ASN A 486 30.92 -19.76 -54.89
C ASN A 486 29.73 -19.86 -53.90
N SER A 487 29.93 -20.45 -52.72
CA SER A 487 28.87 -20.53 -51.70
C SER A 487 28.78 -19.27 -50.83
N ASP A 488 27.57 -18.72 -50.71
CA ASP A 488 27.27 -17.63 -49.78
C ASP A 488 27.59 -18.03 -48.34
N LEU A 489 28.06 -17.07 -47.54
CA LEU A 489 28.31 -17.26 -46.11
C LEU A 489 27.01 -17.54 -45.36
N ILE A 490 26.91 -18.72 -44.75
CA ILE A 490 25.76 -19.11 -43.93
C ILE A 490 25.97 -18.59 -42.51
N SER A 491 24.93 -18.00 -41.94
CA SER A 491 24.93 -17.57 -40.54
C SER A 491 24.53 -18.72 -39.63
N GLY A 492 25.39 -19.06 -38.68
CA GLY A 492 25.16 -20.05 -37.63
C GLY A 492 24.93 -19.41 -36.27
N SER A 493 24.20 -20.12 -35.41
CA SER A 493 24.00 -19.77 -34.01
C SER A 493 24.04 -21.03 -33.17
N SER A 494 24.68 -20.97 -32.00
CA SER A 494 24.73 -22.09 -31.08
C SER A 494 24.82 -21.64 -29.62
N GLU A 495 24.20 -22.40 -28.73
CA GLU A 495 24.38 -22.28 -27.29
C GLU A 495 25.68 -22.99 -26.85
N PHE A 496 26.16 -22.65 -25.67
CA PHE A 496 27.32 -23.28 -25.04
C PHE A 496 26.85 -24.50 -24.22
N LYS A 497 27.52 -25.64 -24.39
CA LYS A 497 27.33 -26.81 -23.53
C LYS A 497 28.62 -27.07 -22.75
N ASN A 498 28.60 -26.74 -21.46
CA ASN A 498 29.78 -26.89 -20.61
C ASN A 498 30.10 -28.37 -20.40
N ILE A 499 31.33 -28.75 -20.71
CA ILE A 499 31.89 -30.10 -20.50
C ILE A 499 33.25 -30.02 -19.79
N THR A 500 33.51 -28.90 -19.09
CA THR A 500 34.73 -28.66 -18.32
C THR A 500 34.78 -29.61 -17.12
N PRO A 501 35.80 -30.48 -17.00
CA PRO A 501 35.98 -31.31 -15.83
C PRO A 501 36.31 -30.45 -14.60
N LEU A 502 35.83 -30.85 -13.42
CA LEU A 502 36.15 -30.18 -12.14
C LEU A 502 37.66 -30.13 -11.82
N THR A 503 38.44 -31.00 -12.46
CA THR A 503 39.90 -31.12 -12.33
C THR A 503 40.66 -30.13 -13.21
N LEU A 504 40.02 -29.51 -14.21
CA LEU A 504 40.63 -28.48 -15.06
C LEU A 504 40.34 -27.09 -14.45
N LYS A 505 41.40 -26.36 -14.07
CA LYS A 505 41.27 -25.09 -13.33
C LYS A 505 41.48 -23.82 -14.15
N ASP A 506 42.33 -23.87 -15.18
CA ASP A 506 42.82 -22.66 -15.85
C ASP A 506 42.08 -22.34 -17.17
N LYS A 507 41.17 -23.22 -17.60
CA LYS A 507 40.46 -23.08 -18.87
C LYS A 507 39.06 -23.66 -18.76
N THR A 508 38.17 -23.12 -19.59
CA THR A 508 36.82 -23.63 -19.76
C THR A 508 36.70 -24.33 -21.12
N VAL A 509 35.91 -25.40 -21.17
CA VAL A 509 35.75 -26.24 -22.36
C VAL A 509 34.26 -26.45 -22.63
N TYR A 510 33.87 -26.10 -23.85
CA TYR A 510 32.49 -26.18 -24.30
C TYR A 510 32.38 -27.05 -25.56
N GLU A 511 31.32 -27.86 -25.63
CA GLU A 511 30.95 -28.58 -26.85
C GLU A 511 30.20 -27.64 -27.79
N VAL A 512 30.67 -27.53 -29.03
CA VAL A 512 30.13 -26.62 -30.07
C VAL A 512 30.03 -27.32 -31.43
N PRO A 513 29.22 -26.84 -32.38
CA PRO A 513 29.14 -27.43 -33.71
C PRO A 513 30.48 -27.42 -34.46
N ASN A 514 30.79 -28.50 -35.19
CA ASN A 514 32.04 -28.60 -35.97
C ASN A 514 32.13 -27.59 -37.13
N THR A 515 31.01 -26.99 -37.54
CA THR A 515 30.94 -25.92 -38.56
C THR A 515 31.69 -24.66 -38.13
N LEU A 516 32.00 -24.48 -36.83
CA LEU A 516 32.85 -23.39 -36.37
C LEU A 516 34.30 -23.50 -36.88
N SER A 517 34.78 -24.69 -37.22
CA SER A 517 36.14 -24.89 -37.74
C SER A 517 36.41 -24.12 -39.05
N THR A 518 35.38 -23.98 -39.90
CA THR A 518 35.43 -23.26 -41.17
C THR A 518 34.84 -21.84 -41.09
N ALA A 519 34.51 -21.36 -39.89
CA ALA A 519 33.94 -20.04 -39.71
C ALA A 519 34.98 -18.93 -39.99
N GLU A 520 34.58 -17.95 -40.79
CA GLU A 520 35.39 -16.77 -41.09
C GLU A 520 35.28 -15.74 -39.97
N ASN A 521 34.08 -15.60 -39.39
CA ASN A 521 33.80 -14.68 -38.29
C ASN A 521 33.16 -15.43 -37.14
N ILE A 522 33.64 -15.20 -35.91
CA ILE A 522 33.08 -15.78 -34.69
C ILE A 522 32.87 -14.64 -33.69
N ASN A 523 31.62 -14.48 -33.25
CA ASN A 523 31.23 -13.53 -32.23
C ASN A 523 30.54 -14.27 -31.09
N ILE A 524 30.82 -13.85 -29.87
CA ILE A 524 30.06 -14.25 -28.69
C ILE A 524 29.12 -13.10 -28.37
N ASN A 525 27.82 -13.35 -28.48
CA ASN A 525 26.80 -12.39 -28.11
C ASN A 525 26.42 -12.62 -26.64
N ILE A 526 26.78 -11.67 -25.79
CA ILE A 526 26.52 -11.71 -24.35
C ILE A 526 25.22 -10.96 -24.09
N LYS A 527 24.26 -11.63 -23.45
CA LYS A 527 22.97 -11.08 -23.05
C LYS A 527 22.78 -11.21 -21.56
N ILE A 528 22.59 -10.09 -20.90
CA ILE A 528 22.24 -10.03 -19.48
C ILE A 528 20.98 -9.19 -19.42
N ARG A 529 19.83 -9.84 -19.20
CA ARG A 529 18.51 -9.20 -19.32
C ARG A 529 18.35 -8.52 -20.69
N ASN A 530 18.08 -7.22 -20.70
CA ASN A 530 17.92 -6.40 -21.89
C ASN A 530 19.22 -5.80 -22.40
N LYS A 531 20.35 -6.07 -21.75
CA LYS A 531 21.67 -5.57 -22.13
C LYS A 531 22.33 -6.57 -23.07
N ASN A 532 22.87 -6.06 -24.18
CA ASN A 532 23.60 -6.87 -25.16
C ASN A 532 25.01 -6.31 -25.33
N ILE A 533 26.00 -7.20 -25.33
CA ILE A 533 27.40 -6.90 -25.65
C ILE A 533 27.84 -7.90 -26.71
N LYS A 534 28.57 -7.44 -27.72
CA LYS A 534 29.14 -8.31 -28.74
C LYS A 534 30.65 -8.44 -28.53
N LEU A 535 31.11 -9.64 -28.24
CA LEU A 535 32.53 -9.97 -28.16
C LEU A 535 33.00 -10.55 -29.50
N ILE A 536 33.91 -9.86 -30.17
CA ILE A 536 34.52 -10.28 -31.44
C ILE A 536 35.69 -11.21 -31.11
N VAL A 537 35.55 -12.49 -31.48
CA VAL A 537 36.55 -13.54 -31.23
C VAL A 537 37.47 -13.73 -32.43
N LYS A 538 36.88 -13.87 -33.62
CA LYS A 538 37.56 -14.05 -34.90
C LYS A 538 36.92 -13.16 -35.95
#